data_AF-A0A2L2Y9R8-F1
#
_entry.id   AF-A0A2L2Y9R8-F1
#
_cell.length_a   1.000
_cell.length_b   1.000
_cell.length_c   1.000
_cell.angle_alpha   90.00
_cell.angle_beta   90.00
_cell.angle_gamma   90.00
#
_symmetry.space_group_name_H-M   'P 1'
#
loop_
_entity.id
_entity.type
_entity.pdbx_description
1 polymer ?
#
loop_
_entity_poly.entity_id
_entity_poly.type
_entity_poly.pdbx_seq_one_letter_code
_entity_poly.pdbx_strand_id
1 'polypeptide(L)'
;INRGEQPLSFGPGCLYKGTFVHELGHAIGLFHEQNRSDRDQYLTINWQNIQSGMEAHIALLKPHENLLLSTFDHDSIMLDGNYAFSRDRSSLTMVAKNG
;
A
#
# COMPACT_ATOMS: atom_id res chain seq x y z
N ILE A 1 -20.92 -24.35 -1.70
CA ILE A 1 -20.19 -23.88 -2.90
C ILE A 1 -20.29 -22.36 -2.91
N ASN A 2 -19.22 -21.65 -2.59
CA ASN A 2 -19.22 -20.19 -2.58
C ASN A 2 -18.90 -19.70 -4.00
N ARG A 3 -19.94 -19.25 -4.70
CA ARG A 3 -20.03 -19.07 -6.15
C ARG A 3 -19.38 -17.75 -6.61
N GLY A 4 -18.06 -17.63 -6.51
CA GLY A 4 -17.36 -16.38 -6.85
C GLY A 4 -17.42 -15.32 -5.76
N GLU A 5 -17.64 -15.73 -4.52
CA GLU A 5 -17.54 -14.86 -3.35
C GLU A 5 -16.07 -14.47 -3.12
N GLN A 6 -15.84 -13.19 -2.83
CA GLN A 6 -14.52 -12.61 -2.53
C GLN A 6 -14.64 -11.91 -1.17
N PRO A 7 -14.26 -12.59 -0.07
CA PRO A 7 -14.48 -12.06 1.27
C PRO A 7 -13.52 -10.91 1.60
N LEU A 8 -14.03 -9.92 2.32
CA LEU A 8 -13.22 -8.89 2.98
C LEU A 8 -13.19 -9.19 4.48
N SER A 9 -12.00 -9.13 5.08
CA SER A 9 -11.77 -9.51 6.47
C SER A 9 -11.59 -8.28 7.35
N PHE A 10 -12.41 -8.16 8.40
CA PHE A 10 -12.31 -7.06 9.38
C PHE A 10 -12.19 -7.63 10.79
N GLY A 11 -10.96 -7.66 11.31
CA GLY A 11 -10.67 -8.09 12.67
C GLY A 11 -10.69 -6.93 13.69
N PRO A 12 -10.54 -7.24 14.99
CA PRO A 12 -10.25 -6.23 16.00
C PRO A 12 -9.04 -5.38 15.60
N GLY A 13 -9.18 -4.05 15.60
CA GLY A 13 -8.16 -3.12 15.10
C GLY A 13 -8.31 -2.71 13.64
N CYS A 14 -9.26 -3.29 12.90
CA CYS A 14 -9.56 -2.93 11.50
C CYS A 14 -10.93 -2.24 11.33
N LEU A 15 -11.67 -2.02 12.42
CA LEU A 15 -13.04 -1.48 12.40
C LEU A 15 -13.07 0.06 12.35
N TYR A 16 -12.34 0.62 11.40
CA TYR A 16 -12.31 2.07 11.14
C TYR A 16 -12.87 2.37 9.76
N LYS A 17 -13.57 3.50 9.62
CA LYS A 17 -14.15 3.93 8.34
C LYS A 17 -13.14 3.90 7.20
N GLY A 18 -11.90 4.36 7.44
CA GLY A 18 -10.83 4.35 6.45
C GLY A 18 -10.46 2.94 5.98
N THR A 19 -10.31 2.00 6.91
CA THR A 19 -10.00 0.60 6.61
C THR A 19 -11.10 -0.05 5.78
N PHE A 20 -12.38 0.18 6.07
CA PHE A 20 -13.47 -0.32 5.22
C PHE A 20 -13.37 0.20 3.79
N VAL A 21 -13.06 1.48 3.60
CA VAL A 21 -12.92 2.07 2.25
C VAL A 21 -11.70 1.50 1.53
N HIS A 22 -10.58 1.31 2.23
CA HIS A 22 -9.36 0.71 1.69
C HIS A 22 -9.62 -0.72 1.14
N GLU A 23 -10.24 -1.59 1.95
CA GLU A 23 -10.54 -2.97 1.53
C GLU A 23 -11.57 -3.02 0.38
N LEU A 24 -12.53 -2.09 0.36
CA LEU A 24 -13.42 -1.93 -0.80
C LEU A 24 -12.66 -1.47 -2.05
N GLY A 25 -11.63 -0.63 -1.91
CA GLY A 25 -10.71 -0.25 -2.98
C GLY A 25 -10.04 -1.47 -3.61
N HIS A 26 -9.53 -2.40 -2.78
CA HIS A 26 -9.01 -3.68 -3.28
C HIS A 26 -10.07 -4.51 -4.00
N ALA A 27 -11.30 -4.58 -3.48
CA ALA A 27 -12.39 -5.30 -4.15
C ALA A 27 -12.79 -4.71 -5.52
N ILE A 28 -12.62 -3.39 -5.70
CA ILE A 28 -12.79 -2.70 -6.99
C ILE A 28 -11.64 -3.04 -7.96
N GLY A 29 -10.45 -3.34 -7.43
CA GLY A 29 -9.25 -3.67 -8.21
C GLY A 29 -8.12 -2.67 -8.06
N LEU A 30 -8.13 -1.81 -7.04
CA LEU A 30 -7.02 -0.91 -6.73
C LEU A 30 -5.91 -1.66 -5.99
N PHE A 31 -4.67 -1.45 -6.42
CA PHE A 31 -3.47 -1.84 -5.68
C PHE A 31 -3.04 -0.69 -4.76
N HIS A 32 -2.10 -0.96 -3.85
CA HIS A 32 -1.56 0.11 -3.03
C HIS A 32 -0.81 1.15 -3.86
N GLU A 33 -0.92 2.41 -3.45
CA GLU A 33 -0.27 3.52 -4.14
C GLU A 33 1.26 3.36 -4.10
N GLN A 34 1.83 2.87 -2.98
CA GLN A 34 3.28 2.61 -2.86
C GLN A 34 3.81 1.48 -3.75
N ASN A 35 2.93 0.65 -4.31
CA ASN A 35 3.32 -0.44 -5.23
C ASN A 35 3.29 0.01 -6.70
N ARG A 36 2.85 1.23 -7.02
CA ARG A 36 2.83 1.69 -8.41
C ARG A 36 4.21 1.58 -9.07
N SER A 37 4.22 1.21 -10.35
CA SER A 37 5.44 1.10 -11.16
C SER A 37 6.24 2.39 -11.28
N ASP A 38 5.62 3.55 -11.05
CA ASP A 38 6.23 4.88 -11.06
C ASP A 38 6.53 5.44 -9.66
N ARG A 39 6.26 4.70 -8.57
CA ARG A 39 6.33 5.24 -7.19
C ARG A 39 7.71 5.78 -6.82
N ASP A 40 8.79 5.26 -7.41
CA ASP A 40 10.16 5.72 -7.13
C ASP A 40 10.40 7.15 -7.61
N GLN A 41 9.51 7.74 -8.41
CA GLN A 41 9.54 9.17 -8.72
C GLN A 41 9.03 10.03 -7.56
N TYR A 42 8.22 9.47 -6.67
CA TYR A 42 7.46 10.20 -5.63
C TYR A 42 7.83 9.79 -4.20
N LEU A 43 8.34 8.57 -3.99
CA LEU A 43 8.71 8.06 -2.67
C LEU A 43 10.18 7.61 -2.64
N THR A 44 10.78 7.74 -1.45
CA THR A 44 12.04 7.10 -1.07
C THR A 44 11.73 5.98 -0.10
N ILE A 45 12.20 4.76 -0.40
CA ILE A 45 12.03 3.58 0.44
C ILE A 45 13.33 3.31 1.21
N ASN A 46 13.24 3.31 2.54
CA ASN A 46 14.35 2.98 3.44
C ASN A 46 14.37 1.48 3.70
N TRP A 47 14.88 0.70 2.73
CA TRP A 47 14.88 -0.77 2.79
C TRP A 47 15.52 -1.34 4.06
N GLN A 48 16.55 -0.68 4.59
CA GLN A 48 17.22 -1.06 5.84
C GLN A 48 16.32 -1.00 7.08
N ASN A 49 15.22 -0.24 7.03
CA ASN A 49 14.26 -0.08 8.11
C ASN A 49 13.07 -1.06 8.00
N ILE A 50 12.93 -1.76 6.87
CA ILE A 50 11.84 -2.72 6.65
C ILE A 50 12.15 -4.02 7.40
N GLN A 51 11.12 -4.61 8.02
CA GLN A 51 11.21 -5.92 8.65
C GLN A 51 11.51 -6.99 7.60
N SER A 52 12.50 -7.84 7.86
CA SER A 52 12.84 -8.95 6.96
C SER A 52 11.62 -9.84 6.70
N GLY A 53 11.35 -10.13 5.43
CA GLY A 53 10.19 -10.88 4.95
C GLY A 53 9.02 -10.01 4.52
N MET A 54 9.06 -8.69 4.78
CA MET A 54 7.99 -7.75 4.37
C MET A 54 8.29 -7.01 3.07
N GLU A 55 9.47 -7.19 2.46
CA GLU A 55 9.92 -6.47 1.28
C GLU A 55 8.96 -6.62 0.10
N ALA A 56 8.31 -7.78 -0.04
CA ALA A 56 7.33 -8.04 -1.09
C ALA A 56 6.10 -7.13 -1.03
N HIS A 57 5.70 -6.66 0.16
CA HIS A 57 4.56 -5.75 0.32
C HIS A 57 4.84 -4.33 -0.19
N ILE A 58 6.11 -3.96 -0.38
CA ILE A 58 6.54 -2.65 -0.90
C ILE A 58 7.21 -2.79 -2.28
N ALA A 59 7.15 -3.97 -2.88
CA ALA A 59 7.69 -4.22 -4.21
C ALA A 59 6.91 -3.42 -5.27
N LEU A 60 7.61 -2.98 -6.32
CA LEU A 60 6.97 -2.36 -7.47
C LEU A 60 6.16 -3.41 -8.24
N LEU A 61 4.96 -3.03 -8.65
CA LEU A 61 4.26 -3.68 -9.74
C LEU A 61 5.03 -3.42 -11.04
N LYS A 62 5.02 -4.38 -11.95
CA LYS A 62 5.53 -4.17 -13.31
C LYS A 62 4.61 -3.19 -14.05
N PRO A 63 5.13 -2.43 -15.04
CA PRO A 63 4.30 -1.47 -15.78
C PRO A 63 3.04 -2.02 -16.45
N HIS A 64 2.96 -3.34 -16.71
CA HIS A 64 1.77 -4.00 -17.27
C HIS A 64 0.82 -4.60 -16.22
N GLU A 65 1.24 -4.62 -14.94
CA GLU A 65 0.45 -5.13 -13.82
C GLU A 65 -0.41 -4.04 -13.19
N ASN A 66 -0.16 -2.76 -13.52
CA ASN A 66 -0.91 -1.63 -13.01
C ASN A 66 -1.37 -0.67 -14.11
N LEU A 67 -2.48 0.02 -13.86
CA LEU A 67 -2.99 1.09 -14.72
C LEU A 67 -2.88 2.41 -13.97
N LEU A 68 -2.07 3.34 -14.48
CA LEU A 68 -1.87 4.66 -13.88
C LEU A 68 -3.00 5.61 -14.31
N LEU A 69 -4.12 5.57 -13.60
CA LEU A 69 -5.32 6.37 -13.90
C LEU A 69 -5.20 7.84 -13.47
N SER A 70 -4.25 8.14 -12.58
CA SER A 70 -4.03 9.48 -12.01
C SER A 70 -2.54 9.72 -11.75
N THR A 71 -2.20 10.97 -11.43
CA THR A 71 -0.94 11.29 -10.77
C THR A 71 -0.83 10.53 -9.45
N PHE A 72 0.39 10.39 -8.93
CA PHE A 72 0.62 9.80 -7.61
C PHE A 72 -0.09 10.63 -6.53
N ASP A 73 -0.85 9.96 -5.66
CA ASP A 73 -1.62 10.61 -4.60
C ASP A 73 -1.05 10.29 -3.21
N HIS A 74 -0.38 11.27 -2.61
CA HIS A 74 0.21 11.13 -1.27
C HIS A 74 -0.83 11.04 -0.14
N ASP A 75 -2.09 11.38 -0.42
CA ASP A 75 -3.21 11.29 0.53
C ASP A 75 -4.16 10.12 0.18
N SER A 76 -3.74 9.24 -0.75
CA SER A 76 -4.53 8.10 -1.19
C SER A 76 -4.89 7.21 -0.01
N ILE A 77 -6.15 6.78 0.05
CA ILE A 77 -6.59 5.77 1.03
C ILE A 77 -5.86 4.43 0.82
N MET A 78 -5.26 4.23 -0.36
CA MET A 78 -4.48 3.04 -0.71
C MET A 78 -2.98 3.22 -0.45
N LEU A 79 -2.53 4.35 0.11
CA LEU A 79 -1.14 4.56 0.51
C LEU A 79 -0.94 4.17 1.97
N ASP A 80 -0.01 3.26 2.22
CA ASP A 80 0.41 2.91 3.57
C ASP A 80 1.19 4.06 4.24
N GLY A 81 1.05 4.18 5.56
CA GLY A 81 1.75 5.22 6.33
C GLY A 81 3.27 5.05 6.36
N ASN A 82 3.97 6.14 6.71
CA ASN A 82 5.44 6.23 6.66
C ASN A 82 6.22 5.18 7.49
N TYR A 83 5.56 4.51 8.44
CA TYR A 83 6.14 3.48 9.31
C TYR A 83 5.70 2.05 8.95
N ALA A 84 4.93 1.88 7.88
CA ALA A 84 4.43 0.56 7.49
C ALA A 84 5.60 -0.41 7.29
N PHE A 85 5.44 -1.61 7.84
CA PHE A 85 6.45 -2.68 7.80
C PHE A 85 7.79 -2.33 8.48
N SER A 86 7.84 -1.29 9.33
CA SER A 86 9.04 -0.91 10.07
C SER A 86 9.46 -2.01 11.05
N ARG A 87 10.73 -2.42 10.99
CA ARG A 87 11.32 -3.47 11.85
C ARG A 87 11.31 -3.13 13.34
N ASP A 88 11.26 -1.86 13.69
CA ASP A 88 11.29 -1.36 15.07
C ASP A 88 10.05 -0.52 15.45
N ARG A 89 9.11 -0.33 14.51
CA ARG A 89 7.88 0.48 14.64
C ARG A 89 8.12 1.98 14.92
N SER A 90 9.33 2.46 14.69
CA SER A 90 9.76 3.84 14.99
C SER A 90 10.61 4.49 13.88
N SER A 91 11.21 3.68 13.02
CA SER A 91 12.00 4.12 11.88
C SER A 91 11.11 4.25 10.65
N LEU A 92 11.24 5.37 9.93
CA LEU A 92 10.52 5.63 8.68
C LEU A 92 10.95 4.62 7.61
N THR A 93 9.99 3.93 7.00
CA THR A 93 10.20 3.03 5.85
C THR A 93 9.93 3.72 4.53
N MET A 94 8.99 4.68 4.51
CA MET A 94 8.60 5.42 3.32
C MET A 94 8.58 6.92 3.61
N VAL A 95 9.18 7.69 2.71
CA VAL A 95 9.25 9.15 2.80
C VAL A 95 8.92 9.75 1.44
N ALA A 96 8.01 10.71 1.40
CA ALA A 96 7.74 11.46 0.17
C ALA A 96 9.00 12.17 -0.29
N LYS A 97 9.32 12.04 -1.58
CA LYS A 97 10.31 12.90 -2.21
C LYS A 97 9.68 14.28 -2.26
N ASN A 98 10.30 15.25 -1.59
CA ASN A 98 9.92 16.64 -1.71
C ASN A 98 9.80 16.98 -3.20
N GLY A 99 8.70 17.62 -3.59
CA GLY A 99 8.73 18.56 -4.70
C GLY A 99 9.69 19.70 -4.39
#